data_AF-A0A512HR22-F1
#
_entry.id   AF-A0A512HR22-F1
#
_cell.length_a   1.000
_cell.length_b   1.000
_cell.length_c   1.000
_cell.angle_alpha   90.00
_cell.angle_beta   90.00
_cell.angle_gamma   90.00
#
_symmetry.space_group_name_H-M   'P 1'
#
loop_
_entity.id
_entity.type
_entity.pdbx_description
1 polymer ?
#
loop_
_entity_poly.entity_id
_entity_poly.type
_entity_poly.pdbx_seq_one_letter_code
_entity_poly.pdbx_strand_id
1 'polypeptide(L)'
;MTAAIPATGDDLARDTSAALEPVFARLELLAERIRATHRPGAWSESDLMEAQSSILEQLTADPMQVGIGFVSAPGLVDGLDRYMLWWQQHDGRTSRLRLNFDRTSIDVYDYVEMEWFEFPAGGRTRATYGPYVDYSGSELYIVTVSVPVTIDGEFVGIVGADVLFEEVERRILAVLRHSAREAVVVTADRRVVAANSGRWVQGSRLPAIPADGSAVEGGTVLSSAELPLGNGWVLILTDVPRNGI
;
A
#
# COMPACT_ATOMS: atom_id res chain seq x y z
N MET A 1 -18.32 -15.73 29.10
CA MET A 1 -18.20 -14.32 28.69
C MET A 1 -16.76 -13.92 28.93
N THR A 2 -15.91 -14.04 27.92
CA THR A 2 -14.53 -13.56 27.98
C THR A 2 -14.60 -12.04 27.86
N ALA A 3 -14.28 -11.31 28.93
CA ALA A 3 -14.17 -9.86 28.86
C ALA A 3 -13.06 -9.54 27.84
N ALA A 4 -13.42 -8.90 26.73
CA ALA A 4 -12.44 -8.38 25.80
C ALA A 4 -11.54 -7.41 26.57
N ILE A 5 -10.24 -7.69 26.59
CA ILE A 5 -9.25 -6.73 27.08
C ILE A 5 -9.47 -5.44 26.28
N PRO A 6 -9.57 -4.26 26.91
CA PRO A 6 -9.74 -3.02 26.15
C PRO A 6 -8.55 -2.89 25.20
N ALA A 7 -8.82 -2.93 23.89
CA ALA A 7 -7.78 -2.75 22.87
C ALA A 7 -7.08 -1.41 23.14
N THR A 8 -5.75 -1.46 23.26
CA THR A 8 -4.93 -0.25 23.30
C THR A 8 -4.93 0.41 21.93
N GLY A 9 -4.50 1.67 21.83
CA GLY A 9 -4.34 2.32 20.52
C GLY A 9 -3.39 1.56 19.60
N ASP A 10 -2.32 0.98 20.15
CA ASP A 10 -1.36 0.15 19.41
C ASP A 10 -1.98 -1.15 18.88
N ASP A 11 -2.86 -1.80 19.66
CA ASP A 11 -3.59 -2.99 19.21
C ASP A 11 -4.51 -2.63 18.04
N LEU A 12 -5.26 -1.53 18.16
CA LEU A 12 -6.15 -1.10 17.09
C LEU A 12 -5.37 -0.65 15.84
N ALA A 13 -4.20 -0.01 15.99
CA ALA A 13 -3.34 0.35 14.88
C ALA A 13 -2.80 -0.89 14.14
N ARG A 14 -2.46 -1.95 14.88
CA ARG A 14 -2.05 -3.23 14.33
C ARG A 14 -3.18 -3.94 13.59
N ASP A 15 -4.36 -4.03 14.21
CA ASP A 15 -5.56 -4.62 13.60
C ASP A 15 -5.96 -3.85 12.33
N THR A 16 -5.83 -2.53 12.37
CA THR A 16 -6.10 -1.66 11.21
C THR A 16 -5.12 -1.93 10.08
N SER A 17 -3.83 -2.09 10.38
CA SER A 17 -2.81 -2.39 9.38
C SER A 17 -2.97 -3.80 8.80
N ALA A 18 -3.43 -4.76 9.60
CA ALA A 18 -3.74 -6.11 9.16
C ALA A 18 -4.81 -6.17 8.06
N ALA A 19 -5.57 -5.10 7.85
CA ALA A 19 -6.53 -4.98 6.76
C ALA A 19 -5.88 -5.02 5.35
N LEU A 20 -4.58 -4.72 5.26
CA LEU A 20 -3.77 -4.84 4.04
C LEU A 20 -2.95 -6.15 3.99
N GLU A 21 -2.92 -6.95 5.06
CA GLU A 21 -2.15 -8.20 5.11
C GLU A 21 -2.47 -9.17 3.96
N PRO A 22 -3.74 -9.33 3.51
CA PRO A 22 -4.03 -10.19 2.36
C PRO A 22 -3.33 -9.74 1.07
N VAL A 23 -3.09 -8.43 0.90
CA VAL A 23 -2.37 -7.90 -0.27
C VAL A 23 -0.88 -8.24 -0.15
N PHE A 24 -0.28 -8.01 1.02
CA PHE A 24 1.12 -8.39 1.27
C PHE A 24 1.37 -9.88 1.07
N ALA A 25 0.51 -10.75 1.60
CA ALA A 25 0.65 -12.19 1.46
C ALA A 25 0.62 -12.63 -0.02
N ARG A 26 -0.25 -12.02 -0.85
CA ARG A 26 -0.28 -12.28 -2.29
C ARG A 26 0.97 -11.81 -3.01
N LEU A 27 1.46 -10.62 -2.65
CA LEU A 27 2.72 -10.09 -3.18
C LEU A 27 3.91 -10.97 -2.79
N GLU A 28 3.99 -11.47 -1.56
CA GLU A 28 5.04 -12.41 -1.15
C GLU A 28 5.02 -13.69 -1.99
N LEU A 29 3.84 -14.23 -2.31
CA LEU A 29 3.70 -15.35 -3.24
C LEU A 29 4.14 -14.98 -4.67
N LEU A 30 3.84 -13.77 -5.14
CA LEU A 30 4.30 -13.30 -6.45
C LEU A 30 5.82 -13.12 -6.47
N ALA A 31 6.42 -12.63 -5.38
CA ALA A 31 7.87 -12.50 -5.25
C ALA A 31 8.56 -13.86 -5.39
N GLU A 32 8.01 -14.92 -4.80
CA GLU A 32 8.51 -16.29 -5.00
C GLU A 32 8.40 -16.75 -6.47
N ARG A 33 7.33 -16.35 -7.17
CA ARG A 33 7.19 -16.68 -8.60
C ARG A 33 8.19 -15.93 -9.47
N ILE A 34 8.46 -14.66 -9.18
CA ILE A 34 9.51 -13.91 -9.86
C ILE A 34 10.89 -14.51 -9.57
N ARG A 35 11.19 -14.87 -8.32
CA ARG A 35 12.45 -15.56 -7.99
C ARG A 35 12.64 -16.83 -8.80
N ALA A 36 11.58 -17.61 -8.99
CA ALA A 36 11.63 -18.87 -9.74
C ALA A 36 11.92 -18.69 -11.24
N THR A 37 11.73 -17.50 -11.81
CA THR A 37 12.10 -17.23 -13.21
C THR A 37 13.59 -16.92 -13.39
N HIS A 38 14.32 -16.65 -12.31
CA HIS A 38 15.73 -16.31 -12.39
C HIS A 38 16.59 -17.44 -12.96
N ARG A 39 17.57 -17.04 -13.77
CA ARG A 39 18.60 -17.88 -14.39
C ARG A 39 19.95 -17.17 -14.18
N PRO A 40 21.10 -17.86 -14.29
CA PRO A 40 22.40 -17.20 -14.18
C PRO A 40 22.55 -16.08 -15.20
N GLY A 41 22.79 -14.85 -14.72
CA GLY A 41 22.95 -13.65 -15.55
C GLY A 41 21.81 -12.65 -15.38
N ALA A 42 21.71 -11.69 -16.30
CA ALA A 42 20.56 -10.80 -16.36
C ALA A 42 19.31 -11.57 -16.86
N TRP A 43 18.13 -11.12 -16.46
CA TRP A 43 16.88 -11.68 -16.97
C TRP A 43 16.66 -11.31 -18.43
N SER A 44 16.13 -12.25 -19.21
CA SER A 44 15.43 -11.89 -20.44
C SER A 44 13.98 -11.50 -20.13
N GLU A 45 13.34 -10.73 -21.02
CA GLU A 45 11.90 -10.48 -20.92
C GLU A 45 11.10 -11.79 -20.98
N SER A 46 11.59 -12.81 -21.70
CA SER A 46 10.94 -14.12 -21.78
C SER A 46 10.92 -14.84 -20.43
N ASP A 47 12.00 -14.78 -19.65
CA ASP A 47 12.06 -15.39 -18.32
C ASP A 47 11.01 -14.76 -17.41
N LEU A 48 10.97 -13.42 -17.35
CA LEU A 48 10.03 -12.68 -16.51
C LEU A 48 8.58 -12.90 -16.93
N MET A 49 8.32 -13.08 -18.24
CA MET A 49 6.98 -13.40 -18.76
C MET A 49 6.46 -14.77 -18.31
N GLU A 50 7.31 -15.69 -17.80
CA GLU A 50 6.84 -16.94 -17.17
C GLU A 50 5.92 -16.66 -15.96
N ALA A 51 6.05 -15.51 -15.30
CA ALA A 51 5.19 -15.11 -14.18
C ALA A 51 3.84 -14.51 -14.60
N GLN A 52 3.61 -14.25 -15.90
CA GLN A 52 2.42 -13.54 -16.39
C GLN A 52 1.10 -14.16 -15.90
N SER A 53 0.96 -15.49 -15.97
CA SER A 53 -0.28 -16.15 -15.55
C SER A 53 -0.59 -15.90 -14.08
N SER A 54 0.44 -15.94 -13.22
CA SER A 54 0.26 -15.65 -11.78
C SER A 54 -0.12 -14.20 -11.52
N ILE A 55 0.49 -13.25 -12.25
CA ILE A 55 0.15 -11.82 -12.19
C ILE A 55 -1.33 -11.61 -12.55
N LEU A 56 -1.78 -12.20 -13.67
CA LEU A 56 -3.16 -12.07 -14.15
C LEU A 56 -4.19 -12.74 -13.21
N GLU A 57 -3.88 -13.92 -12.70
CA GLU A 57 -4.71 -14.61 -11.70
C GLU A 57 -4.88 -13.75 -10.44
N GLN A 58 -3.80 -13.16 -9.93
CA GLN A 58 -3.88 -12.29 -8.75
C GLN A 58 -4.64 -10.99 -9.03
N LEU A 59 -4.43 -10.37 -10.20
CA LEU A 59 -5.16 -9.15 -10.60
C LEU A 59 -6.68 -9.38 -10.66
N THR A 60 -7.11 -10.56 -11.10
CA THR A 60 -8.54 -10.89 -11.23
C THR A 60 -9.15 -11.44 -9.95
N ALA A 61 -8.33 -11.91 -9.01
CA ALA A 61 -8.79 -12.50 -7.75
C ALA A 61 -9.27 -11.46 -6.71
N ASP A 62 -8.91 -10.19 -6.85
CA ASP A 62 -9.31 -9.12 -5.93
C ASP A 62 -9.87 -7.91 -6.68
N PRO A 63 -11.17 -7.60 -6.54
CA PRO A 63 -11.76 -6.45 -7.19
C PRO A 63 -11.17 -5.11 -6.71
N MET A 64 -10.47 -5.10 -5.58
CA MET A 64 -9.81 -3.89 -5.08
C MET A 64 -8.51 -3.59 -5.82
N GLN A 65 -7.94 -4.56 -6.52
CA GLN A 65 -6.64 -4.46 -7.16
C GLN A 65 -6.80 -4.03 -8.61
N VAL A 66 -6.18 -2.90 -8.95
CA VAL A 66 -6.26 -2.30 -10.29
C VAL A 66 -4.93 -2.35 -11.02
N GLY A 67 -3.84 -2.70 -10.33
CA GLY A 67 -2.52 -2.88 -10.90
C GLY A 67 -1.75 -3.94 -10.10
N ILE A 68 -0.91 -4.73 -10.76
CA ILE A 68 0.04 -5.63 -10.11
C ILE A 68 1.17 -6.00 -11.06
N GLY A 69 2.35 -6.21 -10.50
CA GLY A 69 3.46 -6.67 -11.30
C GLY A 69 4.78 -6.73 -10.56
N PHE A 70 5.82 -6.80 -11.38
CA PHE A 70 7.22 -6.74 -10.97
C PHE A 70 7.89 -5.52 -11.60
N VAL A 71 8.72 -4.84 -10.81
CA VAL A 71 9.57 -3.73 -11.24
C VAL A 71 11.00 -4.09 -10.89
N SER A 72 11.88 -4.15 -11.89
CA SER A 72 13.25 -4.61 -11.73
C SER A 72 14.13 -3.56 -11.07
N ALA A 73 15.13 -3.99 -10.29
CA ALA A 73 16.27 -3.14 -10.01
C ALA A 73 16.99 -2.76 -11.33
N PRO A 74 17.62 -1.58 -11.41
CA PRO A 74 18.27 -1.10 -12.61
C PRO A 74 19.28 -2.07 -13.22
N GLY A 75 19.26 -2.23 -14.55
CA GLY A 75 20.27 -2.98 -15.29
C GLY A 75 20.23 -4.51 -15.13
N LEU A 76 19.21 -5.07 -14.49
CA LEU A 76 19.07 -6.53 -14.30
C LEU A 76 18.28 -7.25 -15.41
N VAL A 77 17.79 -6.51 -16.40
CA VAL A 77 17.10 -7.08 -17.57
C VAL A 77 17.90 -6.77 -18.82
N ASP A 78 18.10 -7.78 -19.67
CA ASP A 78 18.99 -7.74 -20.83
C ASP A 78 18.80 -6.48 -21.69
N GLY A 79 19.83 -5.63 -21.71
CA GLY A 79 19.86 -4.41 -22.51
C GLY A 79 18.98 -3.27 -22.00
N LEU A 80 18.39 -3.38 -20.80
CA LEU A 80 17.44 -2.41 -20.25
C LEU A 80 17.91 -1.88 -18.88
N ASP A 81 18.14 -0.56 -18.80
CA ASP A 81 18.41 0.12 -17.52
C ASP A 81 17.18 0.13 -16.60
N ARG A 82 15.98 0.08 -17.18
CA ARG A 82 14.69 0.13 -16.48
C ARG A 82 13.75 -0.90 -17.06
N TYR A 83 13.07 -1.65 -16.20
CA TYR A 83 12.12 -2.66 -16.65
C TYR A 83 10.95 -2.82 -15.70
N MET A 84 9.76 -2.94 -16.29
CA MET A 84 8.51 -3.16 -15.59
C MET A 84 7.65 -4.22 -16.32
N LEU A 85 7.24 -5.21 -15.54
CA LEU A 85 6.29 -6.25 -15.90
C LEU A 85 5.00 -6.00 -15.10
N TRP A 86 4.16 -5.08 -15.57
CA TRP A 86 2.98 -4.60 -14.82
C TRP A 86 1.69 -4.74 -15.62
N TRP A 87 0.67 -5.35 -15.02
CA TRP A 87 -0.65 -5.51 -15.58
C TRP A 87 -1.63 -4.71 -14.76
N GLN A 88 -2.57 -4.07 -15.44
CA GLN A 88 -3.55 -3.21 -14.81
C GLN A 88 -4.94 -3.39 -15.43
N GLN A 89 -5.95 -3.00 -14.66
CA GLN A 89 -7.30 -2.75 -15.14
C GLN A 89 -7.39 -1.27 -15.52
N HIS A 90 -7.74 -1.00 -16.77
CA HIS A 90 -8.01 0.34 -17.26
C HIS A 90 -9.22 0.29 -18.19
N ASP A 91 -10.23 1.12 -17.97
CA ASP A 91 -11.50 1.12 -18.71
C ASP A 91 -12.17 -0.26 -18.83
N GLY A 92 -12.13 -1.05 -17.75
CA GLY A 92 -12.70 -2.40 -17.72
C GLY A 92 -11.93 -3.42 -18.57
N ARG A 93 -10.71 -3.09 -19.00
CA ARG A 93 -9.83 -3.98 -19.77
C ARG A 93 -8.56 -4.25 -19.00
N THR A 94 -8.17 -5.52 -18.99
CA THR A 94 -6.86 -5.93 -18.48
C THR A 94 -5.82 -5.76 -19.58
N SER A 95 -4.76 -5.01 -19.32
CA SER A 95 -3.66 -4.80 -20.25
C SER A 95 -2.32 -4.67 -19.52
N ARG A 96 -1.23 -4.89 -20.26
CA ARG A 96 0.11 -4.61 -19.75
C ARG A 96 0.38 -3.11 -19.85
N LEU A 97 0.78 -2.50 -18.75
CA LEU A 97 1.22 -1.11 -18.70
C LEU A 97 2.56 -0.96 -19.43
N ARG A 98 2.65 0.04 -20.31
CA ARG A 98 3.85 0.38 -21.07
C ARG A 98 4.13 1.86 -20.86
N LEU A 99 5.24 2.17 -20.20
CA LEU A 99 5.69 3.53 -19.89
C LEU A 99 6.98 3.85 -20.66
N ASN A 100 7.30 5.13 -20.79
CA ASN A 100 8.59 5.55 -21.34
C ASN A 100 9.66 5.55 -20.25
N PHE A 101 10.70 4.74 -20.41
CA PHE A 101 11.83 4.68 -19.48
C PHE A 101 13.12 5.31 -20.04
N ASP A 102 13.07 5.95 -21.21
CA ASP A 102 14.21 6.65 -21.77
C ASP A 102 14.55 7.89 -20.93
N ARG A 103 15.67 7.84 -20.21
CA ARG A 103 16.14 8.90 -19.31
C ARG A 103 16.56 10.18 -20.03
N THR A 104 16.68 10.15 -21.35
CA THR A 104 16.93 11.35 -22.17
C THR A 104 15.63 12.04 -22.57
N SER A 105 14.48 11.40 -22.36
CA SER A 105 13.18 11.95 -22.70
C SER A 105 12.62 12.85 -21.61
N ILE A 106 11.83 13.84 -22.02
CA ILE A 106 11.12 14.76 -21.10
C ILE A 106 9.94 14.09 -20.38
N ASP A 107 9.36 13.05 -20.98
CA ASP A 107 8.25 12.26 -20.45
C ASP A 107 8.71 10.95 -19.81
N VAL A 108 9.98 10.90 -19.36
CA VAL A 108 10.53 9.73 -18.65
C VAL A 108 9.73 9.43 -17.38
N TYR A 109 9.38 8.16 -17.20
CA TYR A 109 8.88 7.63 -15.95
C TYR A 109 10.03 6.97 -15.18
N ASP A 110 10.73 7.74 -14.34
CA ASP A 110 11.84 7.20 -13.54
C ASP A 110 11.33 6.61 -12.22
N TYR A 111 10.92 5.34 -12.26
CA TYR A 111 10.33 4.67 -11.11
C TYR A 111 11.26 4.55 -9.90
N VAL A 112 12.58 4.68 -10.08
CA VAL A 112 13.53 4.53 -8.96
C VAL A 112 13.45 5.68 -7.96
N GLU A 113 12.92 6.83 -8.40
CA GLU A 113 12.69 8.01 -7.56
C GLU A 113 11.32 7.96 -6.87
N MET A 114 10.52 6.92 -7.12
CA MET A 114 9.20 6.78 -6.52
C MET A 114 9.30 6.05 -5.19
N GLU A 115 8.69 6.60 -4.14
CA GLU A 115 8.76 6.06 -2.77
C GLU A 115 8.31 4.59 -2.69
N TRP A 116 7.33 4.17 -3.49
CA TRP A 116 6.88 2.77 -3.54
C TRP A 116 7.97 1.79 -4.01
N PHE A 117 9.00 2.26 -4.72
CA PHE A 117 10.19 1.50 -5.11
C PHE A 117 11.37 1.77 -4.18
N GLU A 118 11.63 3.04 -3.86
CA GLU A 118 12.75 3.47 -3.02
C GLU A 118 12.69 2.85 -1.63
N PHE A 119 11.49 2.75 -1.04
CA PHE A 119 11.31 2.22 0.31
C PHE A 119 11.76 0.76 0.45
N PRO A 120 11.30 -0.20 -0.38
CA PRO A 120 11.85 -1.55 -0.37
C PRO A 120 13.33 -1.62 -0.77
N ALA A 121 13.77 -0.82 -1.75
CA ALA A 121 15.18 -0.77 -2.17
C ALA A 121 16.10 -0.31 -1.03
N GLY A 122 15.62 0.59 -0.16
CA GLY A 122 16.29 1.05 1.06
C GLY A 122 16.23 0.07 2.24
N GLY A 123 15.70 -1.14 2.04
CA GLY A 123 15.73 -2.23 3.03
C GLY A 123 14.42 -2.46 3.80
N ARG A 124 13.31 -1.80 3.43
CA ARG A 124 12.00 -2.11 4.02
C ARG A 124 11.47 -3.42 3.46
N THR A 125 11.03 -4.32 4.32
CA THR A 125 10.51 -5.64 3.92
C THR A 125 9.09 -5.58 3.34
N ARG A 126 8.35 -4.52 3.66
CA ARG A 126 6.99 -4.23 3.20
C ARG A 126 6.85 -2.71 3.17
N ALA A 127 6.22 -2.18 2.13
CA ALA A 127 5.95 -0.74 2.03
C ALA A 127 4.56 -0.48 1.47
N THR A 128 4.00 0.66 1.87
CA THR A 128 2.82 1.24 1.26
C THR A 128 3.13 2.70 0.92
N TYR A 129 2.55 3.19 -0.16
CA TYR A 129 2.67 4.57 -0.60
C TYR A 129 1.31 5.10 -1.02
N GLY A 130 1.05 6.36 -0.69
CA GLY A 130 -0.19 7.04 -1.00
C GLY A 130 -1.04 7.38 0.24
N PRO A 131 -2.31 7.77 0.00
CA PRO A 131 -3.02 7.62 -1.27
C PRO A 131 -2.65 8.68 -2.32
N TYR A 132 -2.72 8.36 -3.61
CA TYR A 132 -2.43 9.29 -4.72
C TYR A 132 -3.20 8.92 -6.00
N VAL A 133 -3.30 9.86 -6.95
CA VAL A 133 -3.86 9.57 -8.29
C VAL A 133 -2.74 9.06 -9.19
N ASP A 134 -2.90 7.85 -9.71
CA ASP A 134 -1.91 7.22 -10.59
C ASP A 134 -2.09 7.65 -12.05
N TYR A 135 -1.59 8.86 -12.37
CA TYR A 135 -1.72 9.45 -13.71
C TYR A 135 -0.99 8.70 -14.82
N SER A 136 -0.02 7.84 -14.49
CA SER A 136 0.75 7.12 -15.51
C SER A 136 0.23 5.70 -15.74
N GLY A 137 -0.47 5.11 -14.77
CA GLY A 137 -1.03 3.76 -14.88
C GLY A 137 -2.54 3.74 -15.01
N SER A 138 -3.22 3.55 -13.89
CA SER A 138 -4.66 3.26 -13.82
C SER A 138 -5.57 4.49 -13.93
N GLU A 139 -5.05 5.71 -13.77
CA GLU A 139 -5.80 6.97 -13.62
C GLU A 139 -6.75 7.00 -12.41
N LEU A 140 -6.58 6.07 -11.47
CA LEU A 140 -7.43 5.91 -10.28
C LEU A 140 -6.74 6.46 -9.03
N TYR A 141 -7.55 6.71 -7.99
CA TYR A 141 -7.05 7.07 -6.67
C TYR A 141 -6.73 5.81 -5.88
N ILE A 142 -5.43 5.58 -5.62
CA ILE A 142 -4.91 4.30 -5.16
C ILE A 142 -3.95 4.43 -3.98
N VAL A 143 -3.65 3.30 -3.37
CA VAL A 143 -2.47 3.03 -2.55
C VAL A 143 -1.65 1.96 -3.25
N THR A 144 -0.35 2.20 -3.42
CA THR A 144 0.57 1.18 -3.94
C THR A 144 1.20 0.44 -2.78
N VAL A 145 1.08 -0.88 -2.79
CA VAL A 145 1.66 -1.79 -1.81
C VAL A 145 2.81 -2.52 -2.47
N SER A 146 3.97 -2.62 -1.83
CA SER A 146 5.15 -3.27 -2.40
C SER A 146 5.92 -4.15 -1.42
N VAL A 147 6.54 -5.19 -1.97
CA VAL A 147 7.40 -6.17 -1.28
C VAL A 147 8.69 -6.33 -2.09
N PRO A 148 9.88 -6.29 -1.46
CA PRO A 148 11.13 -6.51 -2.16
C PRO A 148 11.24 -7.95 -2.64
N VAL A 149 11.80 -8.11 -3.84
CA VAL A 149 12.29 -9.39 -4.33
C VAL A 149 13.79 -9.41 -4.10
N THR A 150 14.26 -10.43 -3.39
CA THR A 150 15.68 -10.67 -3.17
C THR A 150 16.09 -12.04 -3.70
N ILE A 151 17.30 -12.15 -4.24
CA ILE A 151 17.91 -13.42 -4.67
C ILE A 151 19.29 -13.47 -4.04
N ASP A 152 19.59 -14.56 -3.32
CA ASP A 152 20.86 -14.74 -2.59
C ASP A 152 21.22 -13.57 -1.66
N GLY A 153 20.21 -12.89 -1.12
CA GLY A 153 20.36 -11.72 -0.23
C GLY A 153 20.51 -10.38 -0.95
N GLU A 154 20.58 -10.35 -2.28
CA GLU A 154 20.65 -9.13 -3.08
C GLU A 154 19.27 -8.66 -3.53
N PHE A 155 19.02 -7.35 -3.48
CA PHE A 155 17.78 -6.75 -3.99
C PHE A 155 17.77 -6.75 -5.51
N VAL A 156 16.75 -7.37 -6.09
CA VAL A 156 16.61 -7.51 -7.55
C VAL A 156 15.39 -6.77 -8.11
N GLY A 157 14.59 -6.13 -7.25
CA GLY A 157 13.41 -5.37 -7.63
C GLY A 157 12.31 -5.49 -6.60
N ILE A 158 11.11 -5.08 -6.96
CA ILE A 158 9.91 -5.22 -6.13
C ILE A 158 8.82 -5.95 -6.90
N VAL A 159 7.94 -6.61 -6.17
CA VAL A 159 6.58 -6.84 -6.62
C VAL A 159 5.68 -5.83 -5.96
N GLY A 160 4.71 -5.32 -6.71
CA GLY A 160 3.79 -4.29 -6.22
C GLY A 160 2.38 -4.53 -6.70
N ALA A 161 1.42 -3.95 -5.97
CA ALA A 161 0.02 -3.91 -6.35
C ALA A 161 -0.58 -2.53 -6.06
N ASP A 162 -1.39 -2.04 -7.00
CA ASP A 162 -2.19 -0.84 -6.83
C ASP A 162 -3.58 -1.25 -6.36
N VAL A 163 -3.99 -0.68 -5.22
CA VAL A 163 -5.26 -0.96 -4.57
C VAL A 163 -6.10 0.30 -4.52
N LEU A 164 -7.37 0.20 -4.91
CA LEU A 164 -8.34 1.30 -4.83
C LEU A 164 -8.40 1.87 -3.41
N PHE A 165 -8.24 3.19 -3.29
CA PHE A 165 -8.26 3.85 -1.99
C PHE A 165 -9.61 3.69 -1.28
N GLU A 166 -10.73 3.78 -2.01
CA GLU A 166 -12.09 3.55 -1.47
C GLU A 166 -12.19 2.22 -0.73
N GLU A 167 -11.52 1.20 -1.25
CA GLU A 167 -11.57 -0.13 -0.69
C GLU A 167 -10.61 -0.31 0.50
N VAL A 168 -9.46 0.37 0.49
CA VAL A 168 -8.58 0.50 1.67
C VAL A 168 -9.33 1.19 2.81
N GLU A 169 -9.98 2.31 2.52
CA GLU A 169 -10.82 3.04 3.46
C GLU A 169 -11.92 2.13 4.03
N ARG A 170 -12.67 1.44 3.17
CA ARG A 170 -13.77 0.55 3.59
C ARG A 170 -13.28 -0.53 4.54
N ARG A 171 -12.13 -1.15 4.27
CA ARG A 171 -11.52 -2.16 5.13
C ARG A 171 -11.05 -1.58 6.47
N ILE A 172 -10.40 -0.41 6.46
CA ILE A 172 -10.00 0.28 7.69
C ILE A 172 -11.22 0.63 8.53
N LEU A 173 -12.24 1.24 7.93
CA LEU A 173 -13.48 1.61 8.61
C LEU A 173 -14.17 0.39 9.23
N ALA A 174 -14.16 -0.76 8.56
CA ALA A 174 -14.69 -2.00 9.11
C ALA A 174 -13.98 -2.39 10.41
N VAL A 175 -12.65 -2.25 10.50
CA VAL A 175 -11.90 -2.47 11.74
C VAL A 175 -12.29 -1.44 12.81
N LEU A 176 -12.25 -0.15 12.49
CA LEU A 176 -12.53 0.94 13.45
C LEU A 176 -13.94 0.85 14.06
N ARG A 177 -14.92 0.31 13.32
CA ARG A 177 -16.30 0.12 13.81
C ARG A 177 -16.42 -0.85 14.98
N HIS A 178 -15.45 -1.74 15.18
CA HIS A 178 -15.41 -2.65 16.34
C HIS A 178 -14.95 -1.95 17.62
N SER A 179 -14.33 -0.77 17.52
CA SER A 179 -13.98 0.03 18.69
C SER A 179 -15.22 0.61 19.36
N ALA A 180 -15.29 0.49 20.69
CA ALA A 180 -16.31 1.14 21.51
C ALA A 180 -16.07 2.65 21.66
N ARG A 181 -14.87 3.13 21.28
CA ARG A 181 -14.46 4.52 21.36
C ARG A 181 -14.27 5.09 19.95
N GLU A 182 -14.29 6.39 19.86
CA GLU A 182 -13.98 7.06 18.61
C GLU A 182 -12.53 6.82 18.21
N ALA A 183 -12.36 6.45 16.94
CA ALA A 183 -11.07 6.23 16.32
C ALA A 183 -11.07 6.79 14.89
N VAL A 184 -9.93 7.34 14.50
CA VAL A 184 -9.68 7.91 13.17
C VAL A 184 -8.29 7.52 12.70
N VAL A 185 -8.17 7.19 11.41
CA VAL A 185 -6.88 7.05 10.73
C VAL A 185 -6.62 8.30 9.91
N VAL A 186 -5.41 8.85 10.03
CA VAL A 186 -4.95 10.00 9.28
C VAL A 186 -3.68 9.67 8.52
N THR A 187 -3.53 10.25 7.33
CA THR A 187 -2.30 10.17 6.54
C THR A 187 -1.19 11.03 7.18
N ALA A 188 0.05 10.84 6.72
CA ALA A 188 1.19 11.68 7.11
C ALA A 188 0.99 13.18 6.77
N ASP A 189 0.23 13.51 5.71
CA ASP A 189 -0.11 14.89 5.34
C ASP A 189 -1.32 15.48 6.12
N ARG A 190 -1.79 14.73 7.13
CA ARG A 190 -2.87 15.07 8.08
C ARG A 190 -4.28 14.95 7.53
N ARG A 191 -4.50 14.15 6.49
CA ARG A 191 -5.84 13.93 5.94
C ARG A 191 -6.51 12.76 6.60
N VAL A 192 -7.79 12.92 6.93
CA VAL A 192 -8.61 11.81 7.45
C VAL A 192 -8.80 10.77 6.34
N VAL A 193 -8.31 9.55 6.60
CA VAL A 193 -8.52 8.38 5.74
C VAL A 193 -9.90 7.80 6.02
N ALA A 194 -10.15 7.42 7.28
CA ALA A 194 -11.40 6.80 7.72
C ALA A 194 -11.62 7.09 9.21
N ALA A 195 -12.87 7.22 9.62
CA ALA A 195 -13.25 7.41 11.02
C ALA A 195 -14.55 6.69 11.36
N ASN A 196 -14.67 6.21 12.59
CA ASN A 196 -15.90 5.57 13.07
C ASN A 196 -16.93 6.56 13.68
N SER A 197 -16.72 7.87 13.50
CA SER A 197 -17.61 8.94 13.96
C SER A 197 -17.72 10.07 12.92
N GLY A 198 -18.81 10.82 12.96
CA GLY A 198 -19.03 11.97 12.06
C GLY A 198 -18.24 13.24 12.40
N ARG A 199 -17.48 13.25 13.51
CA ARG A 199 -16.64 14.42 13.88
C ARG A 199 -15.41 14.55 12.98
N TRP A 200 -14.90 13.42 12.51
CA TRP A 200 -13.73 13.37 11.65
C TRP A 200 -14.19 13.17 10.21
N VAL A 201 -14.29 14.27 9.46
CA VAL A 201 -14.76 14.25 8.08
C VAL A 201 -13.69 13.65 7.18
N GLN A 202 -14.03 12.62 6.41
CA GLN A 202 -13.14 12.00 5.43
C GLN A 202 -12.54 13.05 4.48
N GLY A 203 -11.25 12.92 4.17
CA GLY A 203 -10.52 13.82 3.27
C GLY A 203 -10.20 15.20 3.87
N SER A 204 -10.81 15.57 5.00
CA SER A 204 -10.49 16.80 5.71
C SER A 204 -9.06 16.76 6.25
N ARG A 205 -8.42 17.93 6.28
CA ARG A 205 -7.05 18.06 6.76
C ARG A 205 -7.05 18.62 8.18
N LEU A 206 -6.44 17.89 9.11
CA LEU A 206 -6.28 18.34 10.49
C LEU A 206 -5.20 19.42 10.60
N PRO A 207 -5.33 20.39 11.53
CA PRO A 207 -4.33 21.43 11.75
C PRO A 207 -3.00 20.88 12.28
N ALA A 208 -3.04 19.75 13.00
CA ALA A 208 -1.90 18.95 13.43
C ALA A 208 -2.38 17.52 13.69
N ILE A 209 -1.46 16.54 13.73
CA ILE A 209 -1.77 15.21 14.29
C ILE A 209 -1.79 15.37 15.81
N PRO A 210 -2.93 15.14 16.50
CA PRO A 210 -3.01 15.21 17.94
C PRO A 210 -2.09 14.17 18.59
N ALA A 211 -1.33 14.58 19.61
CA ALA A 211 -0.54 13.68 20.44
C ALA A 211 -1.36 13.13 21.62
N ASP A 212 -0.85 12.12 22.30
CA ASP A 212 -1.45 11.58 23.53
C ASP A 212 -1.75 12.70 24.54
N GLY A 213 -2.96 12.66 25.12
CA GLY A 213 -3.44 13.68 26.07
C GLY A 213 -3.90 14.99 25.44
N SER A 214 -3.83 15.15 24.10
CA SER A 214 -4.37 16.35 23.43
C SER A 214 -5.89 16.43 23.60
N ALA A 215 -6.40 17.63 23.87
CA ALA A 215 -7.83 17.87 23.90
C ALA A 215 -8.42 17.80 22.48
N VAL A 216 -9.56 17.14 22.35
CA VAL A 216 -10.36 17.06 21.12
C VAL A 216 -11.81 17.41 21.45
N GLU A 217 -12.64 17.60 20.43
CA GLU A 217 -14.05 17.89 20.66
C GLU A 217 -14.74 16.75 21.41
N GLY A 218 -15.20 17.03 22.63
CA GLY A 218 -15.92 16.08 23.47
C GLY A 218 -15.06 15.11 24.27
N GLY A 219 -13.72 15.23 24.24
CA GLY A 219 -12.84 14.35 25.01
C GLY A 219 -11.34 14.60 24.84
N THR A 220 -10.57 13.54 25.01
CA THR A 220 -9.10 13.55 25.00
C THR A 220 -8.55 12.41 24.16
N VAL A 221 -7.40 12.63 23.51
CA VAL A 221 -6.67 11.56 22.81
C VAL A 221 -6.06 10.62 23.83
N LEU A 222 -6.45 9.35 23.74
CA LEU A 222 -5.88 8.26 24.54
C LEU A 222 -4.58 7.76 23.95
N SER A 223 -4.50 7.71 22.61
CA SER A 223 -3.35 7.20 21.90
C SER A 223 -3.31 7.73 20.48
N SER A 224 -2.11 8.09 20.03
CA SER A 224 -1.73 8.47 18.68
C SER A 224 -0.61 7.51 18.23
N ALA A 225 -0.98 6.48 17.47
CA ALA A 225 -0.11 5.35 17.14
C ALA A 225 0.11 5.24 15.63
N GLU A 226 1.36 5.10 15.19
CA GLU A 226 1.66 4.86 13.78
C GLU A 226 1.15 3.47 13.34
N LEU A 227 0.53 3.40 12.17
CA LEU A 227 0.20 2.13 11.52
C LEU A 227 1.51 1.52 10.99
N PRO A 228 1.82 0.25 11.28
CA PRO A 228 2.99 -0.45 10.73
C PRO A 228 2.85 -0.78 9.23
N LEU A 229 2.62 0.25 8.41
CA LEU A 229 2.50 0.21 6.95
C LEU A 229 3.64 0.96 6.23
N GLY A 230 4.46 1.70 6.99
CA GLY A 230 5.62 2.44 6.47
C GLY A 230 5.28 3.73 5.73
N ASN A 231 4.01 4.14 5.68
CA ASN A 231 3.53 5.35 5.02
C ASN A 231 3.28 6.52 5.99
N GLY A 232 3.62 6.37 7.26
CA GLY A 232 3.42 7.40 8.29
C GLY A 232 1.96 7.68 8.62
N TRP A 233 1.04 6.77 8.29
CA TRP A 233 -0.36 6.91 8.71
C TRP A 233 -0.46 6.68 10.22
N VAL A 234 -1.34 7.44 10.87
CA VAL A 234 -1.51 7.43 12.33
C VAL A 234 -2.95 7.11 12.67
N LEU A 235 -3.14 6.19 13.62
CA LEU A 235 -4.39 5.94 14.30
C LEU A 235 -4.48 6.82 15.54
N ILE A 236 -5.56 7.59 15.64
CA ILE A 236 -5.89 8.38 16.83
C ILE A 236 -7.11 7.72 17.48
N LEU A 237 -6.94 7.29 18.73
CA LEU A 237 -8.01 6.76 19.58
C LEU A 237 -8.33 7.79 20.65
N THR A 238 -9.61 8.14 20.82
CA THR A 238 -10.05 9.11 21.83
C THR A 238 -10.79 8.43 22.97
N ASP A 239 -10.99 9.12 24.09
CA ASP A 239 -11.82 8.61 25.18
C ASP A 239 -13.32 8.76 24.92
N VAL A 240 -13.69 9.43 23.83
CA VAL A 240 -15.08 9.69 23.48
C VAL A 240 -15.76 8.38 23.08
N PRO A 241 -16.90 8.04 23.69
CA PRO A 241 -17.67 6.88 23.27
C PRO A 241 -18.10 6.99 21.80
N ARG A 242 -18.13 5.86 21.11
CA ARG A 242 -18.75 5.78 19.79
C ARG A 242 -20.27 5.96 19.96
N ASN A 243 -20.77 7.17 19.76
CA ASN A 243 -22.22 7.41 19.74
C ASN A 243 -22.81 6.59 18.59
N GLY A 244 -23.79 5.73 18.91
CA GLY A 244 -24.59 5.06 17.89
C GLY A 244 -25.22 6.12 16.98
N ILE A 245 -25.04 5.96 15.68
CA ILE A 245 -25.97 6.53 14.71
C ILE A 245 -27.33 5.88 14.94
#